data_AF-A0A951L2N0-F1
#
_entry.id   AF-A0A951L2N0-F1
#
_cell.length_a   1.000
_cell.length_b   1.000
_cell.length_c   1.000
_cell.angle_alpha   90.00
_cell.angle_beta   90.00
_cell.angle_gamma   90.00
#
_symmetry.space_group_name_H-M   'P 1'
#
loop_
_entity.id
_entity.type
_entity.pdbx_description
1 polymer ?
#
loop_
_entity_poly.entity_id
_entity_poly.type
_entity_poly.pdbx_seq_one_letter_code
_entity_poly.pdbx_strand_id
1 'polypeptide(L)' 'MTQAPTKICIYPGCDRPAVPPHPLGGPQPSFCELEEHNALSAHLERRRLEREPQRTEPNEEDE' A
#
# COMPACT_ATOMS: atom_id res chain seq x y z
N MET A 1 -2.05 28.15 -1.88
CA MET A 1 -1.49 27.11 -0.99
C MET A 1 -1.34 25.85 -1.82
N THR A 2 -0.12 25.50 -2.22
CA THR A 2 0.12 24.36 -3.13
C THR A 2 0.03 23.08 -2.32
N GLN A 3 -1.07 22.34 -2.48
CA GLN A 3 -1.23 21.02 -1.88
C GLN A 3 -0.18 20.11 -2.51
N ALA A 4 0.86 19.75 -1.75
CA ALA A 4 1.84 18.77 -2.21
C ALA A 4 1.10 17.47 -2.58
N PRO A 5 1.43 16.83 -3.71
CA PRO A 5 0.76 15.61 -4.11
C PRO A 5 0.84 14.59 -2.97
N THR A 6 -0.32 14.22 -2.43
CA THR A 6 -0.42 13.23 -1.35
C THR A 6 -0.08 11.88 -1.95
N LYS A 7 1.12 11.38 -1.66
CA LYS A 7 1.50 10.01 -1.99
C LYS A 7 0.50 9.05 -1.33
N ILE A 8 0.12 7.99 -2.03
CA ILE A 8 -0.74 6.94 -1.48
C ILE A 8 0.11 5.97 -0.67
N CYS A 9 -0.47 5.42 0.39
CA CYS A 9 0.15 4.38 1.21
C CYS A 9 0.62 3.21 0.33
N ILE A 10 1.88 2.80 0.47
CA ILE A 10 2.44 1.70 -0.33
C ILE A 10 2.13 0.29 0.23
N TYR A 11 1.28 0.21 1.26
CA TYR A 11 0.87 -1.06 1.82
C TYR A 11 -0.06 -1.80 0.83
N PRO A 12 0.16 -3.09 0.55
CA PRO A 12 -0.66 -3.84 -0.43
C PRO A 12 -2.16 -3.75 -0.10
N GLY A 13 -2.97 -3.31 -1.07
CA GLY A 13 -4.42 -3.18 -0.90
C GLY A 13 -4.88 -1.96 -0.08
N CYS A 14 -4.01 -1.00 0.20
CA CYS A 14 -4.38 0.24 0.90
C CYS A 14 -4.47 1.44 -0.05
N ASP A 15 -5.62 2.11 -0.07
CA ASP A 15 -5.84 3.33 -0.88
C ASP A 15 -5.79 4.63 -0.06
N ARG A 16 -5.40 4.56 1.22
CA ARG A 16 -5.33 5.74 2.09
C ARG A 16 -4.14 6.63 1.70
N PRO A 17 -4.24 7.96 1.89
CA PRO A 17 -3.08 8.82 1.73
C PRO A 17 -2.00 8.47 2.76
N ALA A 18 -0.74 8.54 2.34
CA ALA A 18 0.39 8.49 3.23
C ALA A 18 0.38 9.71 4.17
N VAL A 19 1.06 9.58 5.31
CA VAL A 19 1.20 10.67 6.29
C VAL A 19 1.76 11.90 5.58
N PRO A 20 1.16 13.09 5.79
CA PRO A 20 1.65 14.31 5.19
C PRO A 20 3.11 14.59 5.59
N PRO A 21 3.87 15.31 4.75
CA PRO A 21 5.21 15.73 5.12
C PRO A 21 5.17 16.63 6.35
N HIS A 22 6.20 16.54 7.20
CA HIS A 22 6.27 17.34 8.42
C HIS A 22 6.39 18.85 8.08
N PRO A 23 5.72 19.77 8.81
CA PRO A 23 5.73 21.20 8.49
C PRO A 23 7.12 21.85 8.52
N LEU A 24 8.03 21.32 9.34
CA LEU A 24 9.41 21.79 9.46
C LEU A 24 10.35 21.23 8.37
N GLY A 25 9.80 20.50 7.38
CA GLY A 25 10.55 19.85 6.33
C GLY A 25 10.91 18.40 6.66
N GLY A 26 11.51 17.73 5.67
CA GLY A 26 11.82 16.30 5.71
C GLY A 26 11.10 15.52 4.60
N PRO A 27 11.57 14.31 4.27
CA PRO A 27 10.94 13.48 3.26
C PRO A 27 9.54 13.05 3.72
N GLN A 28 8.60 13.02 2.79
CA GLN A 28 7.25 12.49 3.05
C GLN A 28 7.32 11.00 3.37
N PRO A 29 6.67 10.52 4.45
CA PRO A 29 6.51 9.10 4.71
C PRO A 29 5.79 8.37 3.56
N SER A 30 6.06 7.07 3.43
CA SER A 30 5.42 6.24 2.37
C SER A 30 4.18 5.49 2.84
N PHE A 31 3.87 5.55 4.14
CA PHE A 31 2.76 4.83 4.76
C PHE A 31 1.76 5.81 5.38
N CYS A 32 0.53 5.36 5.64
CA CYS A 32 -0.50 6.15 6.32
C CYS A 32 -0.31 6.12 7.85
N GLU A 33 -1.24 6.70 8.60
CA GLU A 33 -1.17 6.80 10.06
C GLU A 33 -1.40 5.47 10.81
N LEU A 34 -1.68 4.37 10.10
CA LEU A 34 -1.84 3.06 10.72
C LEU A 34 -0.47 2.49 11.09
N GLU A 35 -0.26 2.16 12.37
CA GLU A 35 0.99 1.57 12.87
C GLU A 35 1.33 0.23 12.18
N GLU A 36 0.29 -0.51 11.80
CA GLU A 36 0.38 -1.77 11.08
C GLU A 36 0.92 -1.61 9.65
N HIS A 37 0.84 -0.40 9.07
CA HIS A 37 1.30 -0.11 7.72
C HIS A 37 2.71 0.44 7.78
N ASN A 38 3.70 -0.46 7.76
CA ASN A 38 5.11 -0.11 7.80
C ASN A 38 5.92 -0.98 6.83
N ALA A 39 7.23 -0.72 6.76
CA ALA A 39 8.10 -1.40 5.81
C ALA A 39 8.17 -2.91 6.02
N LEU A 40 8.20 -3.36 7.28
CA LEU A 40 8.31 -4.77 7.63
C LEU A 40 7.02 -5.51 7.28
N SER A 41 5.88 -5.04 7.77
CA SER A 41 4.58 -5.67 7.52
C SER A 41 4.21 -5.68 6.04
N ALA A 42 4.46 -4.57 5.32
CA ALA A 42 4.20 -4.51 3.88
C ALA A 42 5.07 -5.49 3.09
N HIS A 43 6.32 -5.73 3.52
CA HIS A 43 7.16 -6.74 2.90
C HIS A 43 6.65 -8.16 3.16
N LEU A 44 6.23 -8.46 4.40
CA LEU A 44 5.64 -9.74 4.75
C LEU A 44 4.35 -10.01 3.98
N GLU A 45 3.48 -9.00 3.83
CA GLU A 45 2.23 -9.15 3.10
C GLU A 45 2.46 -9.35 1.61
N ARG A 46 3.39 -8.61 0.98
CA ARG A 46 3.79 -8.88 -0.41
C ARG A 46 4.27 -10.32 -0.58
N ARG A 47 5.10 -10.81 0.33
CA ARG A 47 5.58 -12.20 0.31
C ARG A 47 4.45 -13.21 0.51
N ARG A 48 3.41 -12.87 1.30
CA ARG A 48 2.21 -13.70 1.48
C ARG A 48 1.43 -13.81 0.17
N LEU A 49 1.16 -12.67 -0.47
CA LEU A 49 0.44 -12.59 -1.74
C LEU A 49 1.19 -13.26 -2.90
N GLU A 50 2.52 -13.16 -2.94
CA GLU A 50 3.35 -13.89 -3.91
C GLU A 50 3.30 -15.41 -3.72
N ARG A 51 3.08 -15.87 -2.48
CA ARG A 51 2.99 -17.30 -2.11
C ARG A 51 1.59 -17.88 -2.20
N GLU A 52 0.57 -17.04 -2.24
CA GLU A 52 -0.79 -17.40 -2.62
C GLU A 52 -0.90 -17.21 -4.13
N PRO A 53 -0.46 -18.19 -4.97
CA PRO A 53 -0.78 -18.11 -6.39
C PRO A 53 -2.29 -18.01 -6.46
N GLN A 54 -2.73 -16.94 -7.11
CA GLN A 54 -4.12 -16.65 -7.37
C GLN A 54 -4.83 -17.96 -7.69
N ARG A 55 -5.74 -18.39 -6.81
CA ARG A 55 -6.83 -19.26 -7.21
C ARG A 55 -7.72 -18.40 -8.10
N THR A 56 -7.22 -18.07 -9.29
CA THR A 56 -8.04 -17.60 -10.40
C THR A 56 -8.95 -18.76 -10.70
N GLU A 57 -10.23 -18.61 -10.37
CA GLU A 57 -11.24 -19.51 -10.87
C GLU A 57 -11.12 -19.49 -12.41
N PRO A 58 -10.86 -20.63 -13.07
CA PRO A 58 -11.10 -20.71 -14.50
C PRO A 58 -12.62 -20.64 -14.62
N ASN A 59 -13.15 -19.49 -15.05
CA ASN A 59 -14.49 -19.49 -15.62
C ASN A 59 -14.36 -20.16 -17.00
N GLU A 60 -14.30 -21.50 -17.00
CA GLU A 60 -14.66 -22.34 -18.14
C GLU A 60 -16.17 -22.21 -18.32
N GLU A 61 -16.59 -21.17 -19.05
CA GLU A 61 -17.87 -21.18 -19.74
C GLU A 61 -17.65 -21.96 -21.04
N ASP A 62 -17.98 -23.25 -20.96
CA ASP A 62 -18.10 -24.22 -22.04
C ASP A 62 -19.28 -23.82 -22.95
N GLU A 63 -19.02 -23.47 -24.22
CA GLU A 63 -20.01 -23.56 -25.32
C GLU A 63 -19.35 -23.78 -26.68
#